data_AF-A0A7K2E5N5-F1
#
_entry.id   AF-A0A7K2E5N5-F1
#
_cell.length_a   1.000
_cell.length_b   1.000
_cell.length_c   1.000
_cell.angle_alpha   90.00
_cell.angle_beta   90.00
_cell.angle_gamma   90.00
#
_symmetry.space_group_name_H-M   'P 1'
#
loop_
_entity.id
_entity.type
_entity.pdbx_description
1 polymer ?
#
loop_
_entity_poly.entity_id
_entity_poly.type
_entity_poly.pdbx_seq_one_letter_code
_entity_poly.pdbx_strand_id
1 'polypeptide(L)'
;MSIRRSDSDPLVQLVWSRREIENYLCSRATLTAYAGASEPLPGPLEAYSRQQVMRESIEQISSAMDTLGRGSPWSSGAKVSDDFLTPLFVSYFQRLGLPNLMHKSNFHQLAKYVPEDEIDPEVTQKLDSIVEVAEGARSIGPT
;
A
#
# COMPACT_ATOMS: atom_id res chain seq x y z
N MET A 1 -9.95 -18.57 -7.69
CA MET A 1 -8.50 -18.69 -7.49
C MET A 1 -8.03 -19.86 -8.34
N SER A 2 -7.25 -19.62 -9.39
CA SER A 2 -6.85 -20.66 -10.35
C SER A 2 -5.35 -20.92 -10.20
N ILE A 3 -5.00 -21.98 -9.49
CA ILE A 3 -3.62 -22.46 -9.38
C ILE A 3 -3.35 -23.25 -10.67
N ARG A 4 -2.40 -22.79 -11.51
CA ARG A 4 -1.90 -23.61 -12.62
C ARG A 4 -0.71 -24.42 -12.11
N ARG A 5 -0.93 -25.72 -11.88
CA ARG A 5 0.17 -26.68 -11.69
C ARG A 5 0.47 -27.35 -13.04
N SER A 6 1.74 -27.41 -13.41
CA SER A 6 2.25 -28.30 -14.46
C SER A 6 3.05 -29.39 -13.75
N ASP A 7 2.78 -30.67 -14.03
CA ASP A 7 3.32 -31.84 -13.29
C ASP A 7 4.85 -32.03 -13.38
N SER A 8 5.57 -31.13 -14.05
CA SER A 8 7.02 -31.24 -14.31
C SER A 8 7.85 -30.02 -13.88
N ASP A 9 7.25 -29.04 -13.21
CA ASP A 9 7.95 -27.81 -12.81
C ASP A 9 7.75 -27.55 -11.30
N PRO A 10 8.80 -27.57 -10.46
CA PRO A 10 8.68 -27.28 -9.03
C PRO A 10 8.30 -25.81 -8.77
N LEU A 11 8.24 -24.97 -9.79
CA LEU A 11 7.89 -23.57 -9.69
C LEU A 11 6.38 -23.37 -9.44
N VAL A 12 6.05 -22.86 -8.25
CA VAL A 12 4.70 -22.38 -7.93
C VAL A 12 4.56 -20.91 -8.33
N GLN A 13 3.64 -20.61 -9.23
CA GLN A 13 3.31 -19.24 -9.62
C GLN A 13 1.97 -18.80 -9.02
N LEU A 14 1.97 -17.66 -8.33
CA LEU A 14 0.79 -17.04 -7.74
C LEU A 14 0.60 -15.64 -8.34
N VAL A 15 -0.65 -15.23 -8.49
CA VAL A 15 -1.02 -13.90 -8.99
C VAL A 15 -1.91 -13.22 -7.96
N TRP A 16 -1.71 -11.91 -7.78
CA TRP A 16 -2.53 -11.05 -6.92
C TRP A 16 -3.92 -10.84 -7.54
N SER A 17 -4.96 -10.78 -6.70
CA SER A 17 -6.32 -10.51 -7.19
C SER A 17 -6.57 -9.02 -7.48
N ARG A 18 -5.93 -8.12 -6.73
CA ARG A 18 -6.00 -6.67 -6.98
C ARG A 18 -5.01 -6.28 -8.09
N ARG A 19 -5.32 -5.18 -8.78
CA ARG A 19 -4.57 -4.71 -9.95
C ARG A 19 -3.10 -4.40 -9.65
N GLU A 20 -2.83 -3.80 -8.51
CA GLU A 20 -1.51 -3.40 -8.03
C GLU A 20 -1.32 -3.83 -6.57
N ILE A 21 -0.07 -4.10 -6.16
CA ILE A 21 0.22 -4.46 -4.77
C ILE A 21 -0.08 -3.29 -3.81
N GLU A 22 0.06 -2.07 -4.31
CA GLU A 22 -0.28 -0.85 -3.60
C GLU A 22 -1.78 -0.79 -3.24
N ASN A 23 -2.66 -1.52 -3.95
CA ASN A 23 -4.08 -1.58 -3.56
C ASN A 23 -4.28 -2.25 -2.20
N TYR A 24 -3.34 -3.09 -1.72
CA TYR A 24 -3.40 -3.68 -0.38
C TYR A 24 -2.83 -2.73 0.70
N LEU A 25 -2.03 -1.75 0.30
CA LEU A 25 -1.41 -0.76 1.20
C LEU A 25 -2.24 0.53 1.29
N CYS A 26 -3.11 0.77 0.32
CA CYS A 26 -3.88 2.00 0.20
C CYS A 26 -5.23 1.90 0.93
N SER A 27 -5.25 2.36 2.18
CA SER A 27 -6.47 2.60 2.94
C SER A 27 -6.44 3.97 3.63
N ARG A 28 -7.61 4.48 4.01
CA ARG A 28 -7.69 5.73 4.78
C ARG A 28 -6.96 5.62 6.12
N ALA A 29 -7.04 4.46 6.78
CA ALA A 29 -6.37 4.19 8.04
C ALA A 29 -4.84 4.21 7.87
N THR A 30 -4.30 3.47 6.89
CA THR A 30 -2.86 3.42 6.59
C THR A 30 -2.29 4.81 6.31
N LEU A 31 -2.97 5.59 5.47
CA LEU A 31 -2.51 6.94 5.11
C LEU A 31 -2.56 7.92 6.29
N THR A 32 -3.57 7.80 7.14
CA THR A 32 -3.70 8.60 8.36
C THR A 32 -2.67 8.20 9.42
N ALA A 33 -2.38 6.91 9.55
CA ALA A 33 -1.33 6.37 10.43
C ALA A 33 0.06 6.85 9.98
N TYR A 34 0.36 6.78 8.67
CA TYR A 34 1.58 7.35 8.10
C TYR A 34 1.76 8.84 8.44
N ALA A 35 0.70 9.63 8.28
CA ALA A 35 0.74 11.07 8.57
C ALA A 35 0.98 11.37 10.06
N GLY A 36 0.48 10.51 10.96
CA GLY A 36 0.66 10.63 12.41
C GLY A 36 2.05 10.19 12.89
N ALA A 37 2.67 9.22 12.22
CA ALA A 37 3.98 8.68 12.60
C ALA A 37 5.18 9.41 11.96
N SER A 38 4.93 10.23 10.95
CA SER A 38 5.98 11.00 10.28
C SER A 38 6.62 12.02 11.26
N GLU A 39 7.96 12.14 11.22
CA GLU A 39 8.76 13.00 12.12
C GLU A 39 8.13 14.38 12.39
N PRO A 40 8.18 14.89 13.63
CA PRO A 40 7.59 16.19 13.98
C PRO A 40 8.15 17.29 13.09
N LEU A 41 7.25 18.12 12.56
CA LEU A 41 7.64 19.41 11.99
C LEU A 41 8.19 20.30 13.13
N PRO A 42 9.22 21.12 12.90
CA PRO A 42 9.59 22.15 13.86
C PRO A 42 8.43 23.15 14.02
N GLY A 43 7.86 23.25 15.21
CA GLY A 43 6.84 24.25 15.56
C GLY A 43 5.54 23.68 16.14
N PRO A 44 4.60 24.53 16.60
CA PRO A 44 3.41 24.14 17.36
C PRO A 44 2.33 23.38 16.57
N LEU A 45 2.51 23.14 15.28
CA LEU A 45 1.60 22.33 14.46
C LEU A 45 1.93 20.84 14.65
N GLU A 46 1.59 20.37 15.84
CA GLU A 46 1.69 18.99 16.32
C GLU A 46 0.88 18.03 15.43
N ALA A 47 1.18 16.73 15.45
CA ALA A 47 0.72 15.69 14.52
C ALA A 47 -0.77 15.71 14.09
N TYR A 48 -1.68 16.25 14.91
CA TYR A 48 -3.10 16.47 14.57
C TYR A 48 -3.27 17.28 13.27
N SER A 49 -2.41 18.29 13.04
CA SER A 49 -2.43 19.07 11.80
C SER A 49 -2.05 18.23 10.57
N ARG A 50 -1.14 17.25 10.70
CA ARG A 50 -0.69 16.44 9.56
C ARG A 50 -1.73 15.42 9.16
N GLN A 51 -2.34 14.74 10.14
CA GLN A 51 -3.44 13.82 9.87
C GLN A 51 -4.63 14.55 9.26
N GLN A 52 -4.92 15.78 9.69
CA GLN A 52 -5.94 16.61 9.07
C GLN A 52 -5.59 16.95 7.61
N VAL A 53 -4.37 17.45 7.34
CA VAL A 53 -3.91 17.74 5.98
C VAL A 53 -3.97 16.49 5.10
N MET A 54 -3.60 15.32 5.62
CA MET A 54 -3.74 14.05 4.92
C MET A 54 -5.20 13.72 4.57
N ARG A 55 -6.13 13.85 5.53
CA ARG A 55 -7.56 13.61 5.27
C ARG A 55 -8.11 14.56 4.21
N GLU A 56 -7.75 15.83 4.27
CA GLU A 56 -8.14 16.84 3.28
C GLU A 56 -7.57 16.53 1.89
N SER A 57 -6.30 16.13 1.80
CA SER A 57 -5.67 15.71 0.55
C SER A 57 -6.31 14.44 -0.01
N ILE A 58 -6.64 13.45 0.84
CA ILE A 58 -7.38 12.25 0.42
C ILE A 58 -8.70 12.62 -0.23
N GLU A 59 -9.48 13.51 0.42
CA GLU A 59 -10.78 13.91 -0.08
C GLU A 59 -10.67 14.67 -1.40
N GLN A 60 -9.74 15.63 -1.48
CA GLN A 60 -9.46 16.37 -2.70
C GLN A 60 -9.12 15.46 -3.88
N ILE A 61 -8.18 14.53 -3.70
CA ILE A 61 -7.71 13.66 -4.79
C ILE A 61 -8.77 12.60 -5.13
N SER A 62 -9.46 12.03 -4.15
CA SER A 62 -10.54 11.06 -4.39
C SER A 62 -11.68 11.70 -5.20
N SER A 63 -12.08 12.92 -4.86
CA SER A 63 -13.11 13.67 -5.60
C SER A 63 -12.66 14.02 -7.03
N ALA A 64 -11.39 14.40 -7.20
CA ALA A 64 -10.83 14.65 -8.53
C ALA A 64 -10.79 13.38 -9.39
N MET A 65 -10.43 12.22 -8.83
CA MET A 65 -10.47 10.94 -9.54
C MET A 65 -11.88 10.59 -10.01
N ASP A 66 -12.87 10.77 -9.15
CA ASP A 66 -14.28 10.51 -9.47
C ASP A 66 -14.75 11.42 -10.61
N THR A 67 -14.46 12.73 -10.51
CA THR A 67 -14.77 13.73 -11.54
C THR A 67 -14.12 13.40 -12.89
N LEU A 68 -12.91 12.84 -12.89
CA LEU A 68 -12.17 12.43 -14.09
C LEU A 68 -12.56 11.03 -14.60
N GLY A 69 -13.56 10.37 -14.00
CA GLY A 69 -14.01 9.04 -14.40
C GLY A 69 -13.00 7.92 -14.12
N ARG A 70 -12.04 8.14 -13.20
CA ARG A 70 -11.05 7.13 -12.79
C ARG A 70 -11.55 6.20 -11.68
N GLY A 71 -12.75 6.49 -11.17
CA GLY A 71 -13.40 5.71 -10.11
C GLY A 71 -12.77 5.92 -8.74
N SER A 72 -13.08 5.01 -7.81
CA SER A 72 -12.63 5.11 -6.43
C SER A 72 -11.20 4.58 -6.24
N PRO A 73 -10.32 5.27 -5.49
CA PRO A 73 -9.00 4.75 -5.13
C PRO A 73 -9.04 3.50 -4.24
N TRP A 74 -10.20 3.21 -3.64
CA TRP A 74 -10.43 2.05 -2.78
C TRP A 74 -10.85 0.79 -3.55
N SER A 75 -11.03 0.91 -4.88
CA SER A 75 -11.40 -0.23 -5.73
C SER A 75 -10.20 -1.14 -5.98
N SER A 76 -10.44 -2.45 -6.01
CA SER A 76 -9.42 -3.45 -6.37
C SER A 76 -8.89 -3.31 -7.80
N GLY A 77 -9.63 -2.67 -8.70
CA GLY A 77 -9.25 -2.41 -10.09
C GLY A 77 -8.54 -1.06 -10.32
N ALA A 78 -8.38 -0.24 -9.27
CA ALA A 78 -7.79 1.09 -9.39
C ALA A 78 -6.28 1.01 -9.66
N LYS A 79 -5.78 1.87 -10.55
CA LYS A 79 -4.34 2.06 -10.76
C LYS A 79 -3.78 3.01 -9.69
N VAL A 80 -3.86 2.56 -8.44
CA VAL A 80 -3.74 3.41 -7.25
C VAL A 80 -2.38 4.09 -7.12
N SER A 81 -1.30 3.49 -7.63
CA SER A 81 0.02 4.11 -7.55
C SER A 81 0.08 5.43 -8.34
N ASP A 82 -0.48 5.43 -9.55
CA ASP A 82 -0.39 6.54 -10.50
C ASP A 82 -1.57 7.51 -10.35
N ASP A 83 -2.79 6.96 -10.26
CA ASP A 83 -4.00 7.76 -10.27
C ASP A 83 -4.32 8.39 -8.90
N PHE A 84 -3.80 7.82 -7.80
CA PHE A 84 -4.12 8.27 -6.44
C PHE A 84 -2.92 8.61 -5.57
N LEU A 85 -2.04 7.65 -5.24
CA LEU A 85 -0.96 7.84 -4.26
C LEU A 85 0.03 8.91 -4.71
N THR A 86 0.41 8.91 -5.99
CA THR A 86 1.32 9.93 -6.55
C THR A 86 0.76 11.35 -6.38
N PRO A 87 -0.45 11.69 -6.89
CA PRO A 87 -1.02 13.02 -6.69
C PRO A 87 -1.35 13.32 -5.22
N LEU A 88 -1.72 12.31 -4.42
CA LEU A 88 -1.97 12.46 -2.98
C LEU A 88 -0.74 12.98 -2.25
N PHE A 89 0.40 12.30 -2.38
CA PHE A 89 1.62 12.70 -1.65
C PHE A 89 2.19 14.02 -2.15
N VAL A 90 2.05 14.32 -3.44
CA VAL A 90 2.37 15.66 -3.96
C VAL A 90 1.52 16.73 -3.27
N SER A 91 0.19 16.58 -3.25
CA SER A 91 -0.73 17.53 -2.58
C SER A 91 -0.45 17.64 -1.08
N TYR A 92 -0.27 16.51 -0.39
CA TYR A 92 -0.01 16.44 1.04
C TYR A 92 1.27 17.19 1.44
N PHE A 93 2.40 16.90 0.80
CA PHE A 93 3.67 17.55 1.13
C PHE A 93 3.70 19.03 0.72
N GLN A 94 3.05 19.39 -0.40
CA GLN A 94 2.88 20.80 -0.79
C GLN A 94 2.11 21.60 0.26
N ARG A 95 1.01 21.06 0.79
CA ARG A 95 0.22 21.70 1.86
C ARG A 95 0.99 21.84 3.16
N LEU A 96 1.91 20.93 3.44
CA LEU A 96 2.82 21.02 4.60
C LEU A 96 4.01 21.96 4.38
N GLY A 97 4.21 22.48 3.16
CA GLY A 97 5.39 23.29 2.83
C GLY A 97 6.70 22.50 2.86
N LEU A 98 6.62 21.17 2.65
CA LEU A 98 7.76 20.25 2.74
C LEU A 98 8.12 19.65 1.38
N PRO A 99 9.39 19.23 1.18
CA PRO A 99 9.75 18.36 0.07
C PRO A 99 8.95 17.05 0.11
N ASN A 100 8.54 16.55 -1.06
CA ASN A 100 7.87 15.26 -1.13
C ASN A 100 8.88 14.13 -0.84
N LEU A 101 8.66 13.38 0.24
CA LEU A 101 9.51 12.24 0.62
C LEU A 101 8.92 10.89 0.16
N MET A 102 7.67 10.89 -0.28
CA MET A 102 6.93 9.68 -0.65
C MET A 102 6.72 9.63 -2.17
N HIS A 103 7.82 9.35 -2.87
CA HIS A 103 7.79 9.03 -4.30
C HIS A 103 7.30 7.60 -4.53
N LYS A 104 6.95 7.27 -5.79
CA LYS A 104 6.45 5.94 -6.17
C LYS A 104 7.36 4.79 -5.73
N SER A 105 8.68 4.97 -5.77
CA SER A 105 9.66 3.98 -5.28
C SER A 105 9.52 3.66 -3.79
N ASN A 106 8.89 4.55 -3.02
CA ASN A 106 8.80 4.51 -1.57
C ASN A 106 7.43 4.04 -1.05
N PHE A 107 6.44 3.75 -1.91
CA PHE A 107 5.11 3.32 -1.44
C PHE A 107 5.13 2.02 -0.63
N HIS A 108 6.14 1.17 -0.81
CA HIS A 108 6.37 0.00 0.04
C HIS A 108 6.50 0.35 1.54
N GLN A 109 6.91 1.59 1.88
CA GLN A 109 7.00 2.04 3.26
C GLN A 109 5.63 2.13 3.94
N LEU A 110 4.53 2.22 3.18
CA LEU A 110 3.16 2.21 3.71
C LEU A 110 2.82 0.90 4.43
N ALA A 111 3.47 -0.21 4.07
CA ALA A 111 3.27 -1.50 4.73
C ALA A 111 3.48 -1.44 6.25
N LYS A 112 4.34 -0.53 6.73
CA LYS A 112 4.61 -0.34 8.17
C LYS A 112 3.43 0.27 8.94
N TYR A 113 2.46 0.84 8.23
CA TYR A 113 1.34 1.60 8.81
C TYR A 113 -0.02 0.94 8.53
N VAL A 114 -0.04 -0.22 7.86
CA VAL A 114 -1.27 -0.97 7.64
C VAL A 114 -1.75 -1.53 8.98
N PRO A 115 -2.98 -1.21 9.42
CA PRO A 115 -3.55 -1.81 10.63
C PRO A 115 -3.59 -3.34 10.51
N GLU A 116 -3.29 -4.05 11.60
CA GLU A 116 -3.26 -5.52 11.59
C GLU A 116 -4.59 -6.14 11.15
N ASP A 117 -5.71 -5.52 11.52
CA ASP A 117 -7.07 -5.93 11.16
C ASP A 117 -7.48 -5.56 9.72
N GLU A 118 -6.69 -4.72 9.03
CA GLU A 118 -6.88 -4.39 7.61
C GLU A 118 -5.95 -5.18 6.67
N ILE A 119 -5.07 -6.03 7.21
CA ILE A 119 -4.22 -6.90 6.38
C ILE A 119 -5.13 -7.88 5.62
N ASP A 120 -5.17 -7.73 4.30
CA ASP A 120 -5.98 -8.59 3.44
C ASP A 120 -5.52 -10.06 3.56
N PRO A 121 -6.44 -11.02 3.72
CA PRO A 121 -6.09 -12.44 3.82
C PRO A 121 -5.25 -12.97 2.65
N GLU A 122 -5.37 -12.39 1.46
CA GLU A 122 -4.52 -12.76 0.32
C GLU A 122 -3.05 -12.46 0.57
N VAL A 123 -2.72 -11.35 1.25
CA VAL A 123 -1.33 -11.01 1.61
C VAL A 123 -0.74 -12.11 2.50
N THR A 124 -1.45 -12.50 3.55
CA THR A 124 -1.05 -13.60 4.43
C THR A 124 -0.90 -14.89 3.64
N GLN A 125 -1.88 -15.25 2.81
CA GLN A 125 -1.81 -16.46 1.98
C GLN A 125 -0.57 -16.49 1.06
N LYS A 126 -0.21 -15.37 0.41
CA LYS A 126 0.98 -15.32 -0.45
C LYS A 126 2.26 -15.49 0.37
N LEU A 127 2.34 -14.84 1.54
CA LEU A 127 3.49 -14.94 2.43
C LEU A 127 3.65 -16.36 2.98
N ASP A 128 2.56 -17.00 3.40
CA ASP A 128 2.55 -18.39 3.86
C ASP A 128 3.03 -19.34 2.76
N SER A 129 2.62 -19.11 1.51
CA SER A 129 3.08 -19.92 0.36
C SER A 129 4.59 -19.80 0.13
N ILE A 130 5.18 -18.62 0.42
CA ILE A 130 6.64 -18.42 0.36
C ILE A 130 7.32 -19.18 1.51
N VAL A 131 6.75 -19.14 2.71
CA VAL A 131 7.26 -19.87 3.89
C VAL A 131 7.25 -21.38 3.63
N GLU A 132 6.16 -21.92 3.11
CA GLU A 132 6.02 -23.35 2.79
C GLU A 132 7.13 -23.83 1.84
N VAL A 133 7.40 -23.07 0.77
CA VAL A 133 8.48 -23.38 -0.18
C VAL A 133 9.85 -23.31 0.50
N ALA A 134 10.09 -22.30 1.34
CA ALA A 134 11.35 -22.12 2.05
C ALA A 134 11.61 -23.21 3.12
N GLU A 135 10.57 -23.73 3.74
CA GLU A 135 10.65 -24.87 4.67
C GLU A 135 10.91 -26.18 3.93
N GLY A 136 10.19 -26.42 2.82
CA GLY A 136 10.42 -27.58 1.96
C GLY A 136 11.85 -27.68 1.45
N ALA A 137 12.46 -26.56 1.06
CA ALA A 137 13.85 -26.51 0.60
C ALA A 137 14.89 -26.83 1.70
N ARG A 138 14.61 -26.49 2.97
CA ARG A 138 15.53 -26.74 4.09
C ARG A 138 15.61 -28.20 4.51
N SER A 139 14.54 -28.98 4.28
CA SER A 139 14.49 -30.41 4.62
C SER A 139 15.40 -31.32 3.77
N ILE A 140 16.04 -30.78 2.73
CA ILE A 140 16.86 -31.52 1.75
C ILE A 140 18.38 -31.35 2.04
N GLY A 141 18.78 -30.69 3.14
CA GLY A 141 20.20 -30.60 3.55
C GLY A 141 20.70 -31.93 4.15
N PRO A 142 21.88 -32.45 3.77
CA PRO A 142 22.33 -33.78 4.18
C PRO A 142 22.70 -33.80 5.68
N THR A 143 22.16 -34.78 6.41
CA THR A 143 22.71 -35.29 7.68
C THR A 143 24.00 -36.05 7.47
#